data_AF-A0A974RYH2-F1
#
_entry.id   AF-A0A974RYH2-F1
#
_cell.length_a   1.000
_cell.length_b   1.000
_cell.length_c   1.000
_cell.angle_alpha   90.00
_cell.angle_beta   90.00
_cell.angle_gamma   90.00
#
_symmetry.space_group_name_H-M   'P 1'
#
loop_
_entity.id
_entity.type
_entity.pdbx_description
1 polymer ?
#
loop_
_entity_poly.entity_id
_entity_poly.type
_entity_poly.pdbx_seq_one_letter_code
_entity_poly.pdbx_strand_id
1 'polypeptide(L)'
;MNKSEIINYLKSKIPDYSVEANVNKHILQYSVHVHPFITRGALHPFIKNLVNVLDKIEQALPDKNYAKTTIDRIASYNKDNFEQVIQTFSEITMLKRLVTVATPPATITFDPTAKKGGKNPEYRGLVKDIYFAIEVKTASLFNFTNARQTGLQITSRFKDEERDILNKGGKIVNSKALKVKDYLESADEKFEQYRQKEEYKDDFRLLCIFWDDYINEPLSALANPESGLLTENTFYKDSRFENVDGVIVIRHLHQFFRMLRYGEMVHYGQEGVHDAFDYVNPVVDSLYFQNPLGRRLPGEYLTLFQVSLYLEDDFHVAEYNPTDFVDWRSMISVTGMYKLPEEVRKKVLSYFLGRLSSNVKIPYEDIAFYGNISIDKIYVSLQEEDHDEKIFEEKFFSRIESSLNLSKGAANNPQTLKAVEMETRRRSFNNNFCMNAYVKNCLTPKEEDCPCGSTKSFETCCSVKLKYYDYTNYYDL
;
A
#
# COMPACT_ATOMS: atom_id res chain seq x y z
N MET A 1 -12.15 25.38 -7.83
CA MET A 1 -10.82 26.04 -7.81
C MET A 1 -10.00 25.59 -9.02
N ASN A 2 -9.27 26.47 -9.69
CA ASN A 2 -8.31 26.07 -10.73
C ASN A 2 -6.95 25.65 -10.12
N LYS A 3 -6.09 25.03 -10.92
CA LYS A 3 -4.76 24.56 -10.53
C LYS A 3 -3.90 25.57 -9.75
N SER A 4 -3.85 26.83 -10.19
CA SER A 4 -3.06 27.88 -9.55
C SER A 4 -3.64 28.26 -8.18
N GLU A 5 -4.97 28.32 -8.06
CA GLU A 5 -5.66 28.54 -6.79
C GLU A 5 -5.40 27.40 -5.81
N ILE A 6 -5.42 26.14 -6.28
CA ILE A 6 -5.11 24.95 -5.46
C ILE A 6 -3.69 25.03 -4.89
N ILE A 7 -2.69 25.37 -5.73
CA ILE A 7 -1.30 25.53 -5.29
C ILE A 7 -1.18 26.61 -4.21
N ASN A 8 -1.78 27.78 -4.45
CA ASN A 8 -1.70 28.90 -3.53
C ASN A 8 -2.42 28.61 -2.21
N TYR A 9 -3.58 27.97 -2.27
CA TYR A 9 -4.33 27.58 -1.08
C TYR A 9 -3.57 26.55 -0.25
N LEU A 10 -3.00 25.51 -0.88
CA LEU A 10 -2.16 24.52 -0.21
C LEU A 10 -0.96 25.18 0.49
N LYS A 11 -0.24 26.08 -0.20
CA LYS A 11 0.88 26.85 0.39
C LYS A 11 0.46 27.72 1.57
N SER A 12 -0.78 28.23 1.57
CA SER A 12 -1.30 29.06 2.67
C SER A 12 -1.73 28.25 3.90
N LYS A 13 -2.00 26.94 3.72
CA LYS A 13 -2.54 26.06 4.76
C LYS A 13 -1.49 25.20 5.42
N ILE A 14 -0.51 24.73 4.65
CA ILE A 14 0.61 23.98 5.21
C ILE A 14 1.55 24.96 5.93
N PRO A 15 1.81 24.78 7.24
CA PRO A 15 2.65 25.70 8.00
C PRO A 15 4.07 25.78 7.41
N ASP A 16 4.65 26.97 7.31
CA ASP A 16 6.07 27.14 6.97
C ASP A 16 6.94 27.14 8.24
N TYR A 17 8.25 27.38 8.07
CA TYR A 17 9.25 27.36 9.13
C TYR A 17 9.59 28.78 9.63
N SER A 18 8.67 29.74 9.48
CA SER A 18 8.85 31.11 9.97
C SER A 18 8.76 31.23 11.49
N VAL A 19 8.18 30.23 12.16
CA VAL A 19 8.01 30.14 13.61
C VAL A 19 8.59 28.82 14.08
N GLU A 20 9.37 28.85 15.15
CA GLU A 20 10.03 27.67 15.74
C GLU A 20 9.04 26.56 16.10
N ALA A 21 7.87 26.93 16.64
CA ALA A 21 6.78 25.98 16.97
C ALA A 21 6.17 25.27 15.75
N ASN A 22 6.49 25.68 14.52
CA ASN A 22 6.06 25.01 13.30
C ASN A 22 7.10 24.03 12.73
N VAL A 23 8.31 23.96 13.30
CA VAL A 23 9.34 23.02 12.82
C VAL A 23 8.81 21.58 12.95
N ASN A 24 8.89 20.81 11.87
CA ASN A 24 8.45 19.41 11.78
C ASN A 24 6.97 19.17 12.16
N LYS A 25 6.12 20.19 12.01
CA LYS A 25 4.71 20.13 12.37
C LYS A 25 3.85 19.34 11.39
N HIS A 26 4.22 19.27 10.11
CA HIS A 26 3.39 18.64 9.07
C HIS A 26 4.24 17.96 7.98
N ILE A 27 3.78 16.79 7.49
CA ILE A 27 4.56 15.95 6.56
C ILE A 27 4.85 16.59 5.19
N LEU A 28 3.97 17.48 4.72
CA LEU A 28 4.14 18.19 3.44
C LEU A 28 4.95 19.49 3.54
N GLN A 29 5.43 19.91 4.73
CA GLN A 29 6.12 21.21 4.89
C GLN A 29 7.35 21.31 4.00
N TYR A 30 8.18 20.26 3.98
CA TYR A 30 9.36 20.20 3.12
C TYR A 30 8.97 20.33 1.65
N SER A 31 8.05 19.48 1.17
CA SER A 31 7.64 19.44 -0.23
C SER A 31 6.98 20.74 -0.72
N VAL A 32 6.30 21.47 0.18
CA VAL A 32 5.59 22.72 -0.15
C VAL A 32 6.50 23.95 -0.07
N HIS A 33 7.42 24.01 0.89
CA HIS A 33 8.19 25.23 1.19
C HIS A 33 9.69 25.12 0.89
N VAL A 34 10.32 24.00 1.24
CA VAL A 34 11.78 23.81 1.10
C VAL A 34 12.15 23.36 -0.31
N HIS A 35 11.44 22.38 -0.86
CA HIS A 35 11.75 21.87 -2.19
C HIS A 35 11.72 22.95 -3.28
N PRO A 36 10.68 23.83 -3.36
CA PRO A 36 10.70 24.91 -4.34
C PRO A 36 11.87 25.89 -4.13
N PHE A 37 12.29 26.14 -2.90
CA PHE A 37 13.47 26.95 -2.62
C PHE A 37 14.75 26.33 -3.20
N ILE A 38 14.93 25.02 -3.04
CA ILE A 38 16.10 24.27 -3.56
C ILE A 38 16.08 24.15 -5.09
N THR A 39 14.89 24.02 -5.68
CA THR A 39 14.70 23.67 -7.10
C THR A 39 14.22 24.83 -7.98
N ARG A 40 14.49 26.08 -7.57
CA ARG A 40 14.19 27.28 -8.37
C ARG A 40 12.71 27.48 -8.69
N GLY A 41 11.87 27.20 -7.70
CA GLY A 41 10.41 27.33 -7.78
C GLY A 41 9.67 26.11 -8.34
N ALA A 42 10.38 25.06 -8.74
CA ALA A 42 9.73 23.83 -9.15
C ALA A 42 8.95 23.19 -7.98
N LEU A 43 7.73 22.76 -8.26
CA LEU A 43 6.94 22.00 -7.29
C LEU A 43 7.58 20.63 -7.07
N HIS A 44 7.54 20.18 -5.82
CA HIS A 44 7.87 18.80 -5.52
C HIS A 44 6.98 17.85 -6.34
N PRO A 45 7.52 16.75 -6.92
CA PRO A 45 6.76 15.86 -7.79
C PRO A 45 5.45 15.35 -7.16
N PHE A 46 5.47 15.01 -5.86
CA PHE A 46 4.26 14.62 -5.14
C PHE A 46 3.20 15.73 -5.09
N ILE A 47 3.62 16.97 -4.80
CA ILE A 47 2.71 18.13 -4.73
C ILE A 47 2.12 18.44 -6.11
N LYS A 48 2.92 18.33 -7.17
CA LYS A 48 2.43 18.45 -8.55
C LYS A 48 1.34 17.42 -8.84
N ASN A 49 1.55 16.16 -8.45
CA ASN A 49 0.59 15.08 -8.65
C ASN A 49 -0.69 15.30 -7.83
N LEU A 50 -0.57 15.69 -6.56
CA LEU A 50 -1.71 16.03 -5.68
C LEU A 50 -2.54 17.17 -6.27
N VAL A 51 -1.89 18.25 -6.72
CA VAL A 51 -2.57 19.38 -7.34
C VAL A 51 -3.30 18.97 -8.62
N ASN A 52 -2.66 18.14 -9.47
CA ASN A 52 -3.27 17.66 -10.71
C ASN A 52 -4.51 16.81 -10.45
N VAL A 53 -4.45 15.89 -9.47
CA VAL A 53 -5.60 15.03 -9.17
C VAL A 53 -6.74 15.83 -8.54
N LEU A 54 -6.45 16.79 -7.66
CA LEU A 54 -7.48 17.66 -7.08
C LEU A 54 -8.14 18.54 -8.15
N ASP A 55 -7.37 19.11 -9.07
CA ASP A 55 -7.90 19.89 -10.20
C ASP A 55 -8.81 19.03 -11.09
N LYS A 56 -8.40 17.80 -11.41
CA LYS A 56 -9.21 16.86 -12.20
C LYS A 56 -10.53 16.52 -11.50
N ILE A 57 -10.50 16.22 -10.20
CA ILE A 57 -11.72 15.91 -9.42
C ILE A 57 -12.63 17.13 -9.30
N GLU A 58 -12.06 18.31 -9.03
CA GLU A 58 -12.79 19.56 -8.91
C GLU A 58 -13.50 19.93 -10.22
N GLN A 59 -12.87 19.72 -11.37
CA GLN A 59 -13.48 19.96 -12.68
C GLN A 59 -14.64 18.98 -12.97
N ALA A 60 -14.54 17.74 -12.51
CA ALA A 60 -15.60 16.75 -12.68
C ALA A 60 -16.77 16.97 -11.69
N LEU A 61 -16.50 17.59 -10.54
CA LEU A 61 -17.44 17.81 -9.44
C LEU A 61 -17.44 19.29 -8.98
N PRO A 62 -17.76 20.25 -9.87
CA PRO A 62 -17.53 21.68 -9.62
C PRO A 62 -18.30 22.24 -8.42
N ASP A 63 -19.49 21.69 -8.14
CA ASP A 63 -20.36 22.16 -7.05
C ASP A 63 -19.99 21.59 -5.68
N LYS A 64 -18.93 20.78 -5.58
CA LYS A 64 -18.53 20.10 -4.34
C LYS A 64 -17.39 20.79 -3.60
N ASN A 65 -16.67 21.73 -4.23
CA ASN A 65 -15.52 22.43 -3.64
C ASN A 65 -14.53 21.45 -2.96
N TYR A 66 -14.28 20.34 -3.66
CA TYR A 66 -13.58 19.18 -3.12
C TYR A 66 -12.13 19.52 -2.78
N ALA A 67 -11.45 20.26 -3.67
CA ALA A 67 -10.04 20.61 -3.49
C ALA A 67 -9.82 21.42 -2.20
N LYS A 68 -10.67 22.41 -1.93
CA LYS A 68 -10.58 23.24 -0.72
C LYS A 68 -10.77 22.40 0.55
N THR A 69 -11.85 21.64 0.62
CA THR A 69 -12.21 20.81 1.79
C THR A 69 -11.13 19.77 2.07
N THR A 70 -10.58 19.17 1.01
CA THR A 70 -9.52 18.16 1.12
C THR A 70 -8.21 18.78 1.61
N ILE A 71 -7.83 19.96 1.10
CA ILE A 71 -6.64 20.68 1.58
C ILE A 71 -6.80 21.08 3.05
N ASP A 72 -7.97 21.58 3.44
CA ASP A 72 -8.27 21.93 4.83
C ASP A 72 -8.16 20.69 5.75
N ARG A 73 -8.67 19.54 5.30
CA ARG A 73 -8.53 18.27 6.02
C ARG A 73 -7.06 17.84 6.15
N ILE A 74 -6.30 17.83 5.06
CA ILE A 74 -4.87 17.48 5.08
C ILE A 74 -4.12 18.39 6.06
N ALA A 75 -4.31 19.70 5.95
CA ALA A 75 -3.62 20.69 6.77
C ALA A 75 -3.98 20.62 8.27
N SER A 76 -5.13 20.03 8.61
CA SER A 76 -5.56 19.86 10.01
C SER A 76 -4.78 18.78 10.75
N TYR A 77 -4.16 17.84 10.02
CA TYR A 77 -3.34 16.78 10.60
C TYR A 77 -1.91 17.27 10.85
N ASN A 78 -1.35 16.92 12.00
CA ASN A 78 0.07 17.14 12.25
C ASN A 78 0.89 15.92 11.78
N LYS A 79 2.22 15.98 11.96
CA LYS A 79 3.12 14.86 11.63
C LYS A 79 2.82 13.57 12.42
N ASP A 80 2.31 13.67 13.64
CA ASP A 80 1.88 12.50 14.43
C ASP A 80 0.62 11.83 13.85
N ASN A 81 -0.16 12.56 13.05
CA ASN A 81 -1.34 12.08 12.33
C ASN A 81 -1.03 11.67 10.89
N PHE A 82 0.20 11.21 10.63
CA PHE A 82 0.63 10.84 9.28
C PHE A 82 -0.29 9.80 8.62
N GLU A 83 -0.77 8.82 9.38
CA GLU A 83 -1.70 7.80 8.90
C GLU A 83 -2.99 8.38 8.34
N GLN A 84 -3.54 9.43 8.97
CA GLN A 84 -4.76 10.09 8.51
C GLN A 84 -4.54 10.87 7.21
N VAL A 85 -3.34 11.44 7.02
CA VAL A 85 -2.96 12.08 5.76
C VAL A 85 -2.85 11.04 4.64
N ILE A 86 -2.24 9.89 4.91
CA ILE A 86 -2.10 8.81 3.93
C ILE A 86 -3.47 8.17 3.60
N GLN A 87 -4.34 8.00 4.60
CA GLN A 87 -5.74 7.63 4.37
C GLN A 87 -6.45 8.61 3.43
N THR A 88 -6.25 9.92 3.65
CA THR A 88 -6.78 10.96 2.75
C THR A 88 -6.25 10.81 1.32
N PHE A 89 -4.97 10.45 1.14
CA PHE A 89 -4.41 10.23 -0.19
C PHE A 89 -4.97 9.00 -0.90
N SER A 90 -5.20 7.90 -0.17
CA SER A 90 -5.89 6.71 -0.68
C SER A 90 -7.31 7.04 -1.12
N GLU A 91 -8.06 7.79 -0.31
CA GLU A 91 -9.41 8.27 -0.65
C GLU A 91 -9.43 9.11 -1.93
N ILE A 92 -8.48 10.04 -2.10
CA ILE A 92 -8.33 10.83 -3.33
C ILE A 92 -8.06 9.93 -4.53
N THR A 93 -7.18 8.93 -4.37
CA THR A 93 -6.81 7.98 -5.44
C THR A 93 -8.03 7.16 -5.87
N MET A 94 -8.82 6.67 -4.91
CA MET A 94 -10.04 5.93 -5.22
C MET A 94 -11.10 6.81 -5.90
N LEU A 95 -11.27 8.05 -5.42
CA LEU A 95 -12.21 9.00 -6.02
C LEU A 95 -11.80 9.39 -7.44
N LYS A 96 -10.50 9.57 -7.72
CA LYS A 96 -9.98 9.81 -9.09
C LYS A 96 -10.43 8.70 -10.03
N ARG A 97 -10.39 7.44 -9.60
CA ARG A 97 -10.90 6.32 -10.38
C ARG A 97 -12.40 6.42 -10.57
N LEU A 98 -13.16 6.60 -9.49
CA LEU A 98 -14.61 6.67 -9.55
C LEU A 98 -15.07 7.79 -10.49
N VAL A 99 -14.46 8.98 -10.42
CA VAL A 99 -14.69 10.10 -11.36
C VAL A 99 -14.43 9.71 -12.81
N THR A 100 -13.44 8.84 -13.06
CA THR A 100 -13.08 8.40 -14.41
C THR A 100 -14.08 7.39 -14.98
N VAL A 101 -14.74 6.59 -14.12
CA VAL A 101 -15.63 5.50 -14.56
C VAL A 101 -17.12 5.82 -14.40
N ALA A 102 -17.47 6.78 -13.53
CA ALA A 102 -18.85 7.14 -13.25
C ALA A 102 -19.49 7.88 -14.44
N THR A 103 -20.74 7.56 -14.71
CA THR A 103 -21.47 8.02 -15.89
C THR A 103 -22.89 8.47 -15.51
N PRO A 104 -23.15 9.80 -15.40
CA PRO A 104 -22.18 10.90 -15.39
C PRO A 104 -21.43 11.01 -14.04
N PRO A 105 -20.24 11.66 -14.01
CA PRO A 105 -19.51 11.90 -12.75
C PRO A 105 -20.32 12.66 -11.70
N ALA A 106 -21.26 13.51 -12.13
CA ALA A 106 -22.15 14.27 -11.24
C ALA A 106 -23.04 13.38 -10.34
N THR A 107 -23.14 12.08 -10.61
CA THR A 107 -23.83 11.12 -9.72
C THR A 107 -23.06 10.82 -8.45
N ILE A 108 -21.79 11.23 -8.36
CA ILE A 108 -20.96 10.96 -7.20
C ILE A 108 -21.43 11.78 -5.99
N THR A 109 -21.67 11.08 -4.88
CA THR A 109 -21.99 11.66 -3.59
C THR A 109 -20.96 11.23 -2.54
N PHE A 110 -20.53 12.19 -1.72
CA PHE A 110 -19.63 11.95 -0.58
C PHE A 110 -20.46 11.70 0.67
N ASP A 111 -20.02 10.77 1.53
CA ASP A 111 -20.67 10.41 2.80
C ASP A 111 -22.20 10.20 2.66
N PRO A 112 -22.69 9.40 1.69
CA PRO A 112 -24.11 9.25 1.42
C PRO A 112 -24.85 8.74 2.66
N THR A 113 -25.67 9.62 3.23
CA THR A 113 -26.24 9.42 4.56
C THR A 113 -27.61 8.76 4.49
N ALA A 114 -27.76 7.58 5.11
CA ALA A 114 -29.05 6.94 5.32
C ALA A 114 -29.76 7.48 6.58
N LYS A 115 -28.99 7.78 7.63
CA LYS A 115 -29.46 8.35 8.90
C LYS A 115 -28.48 9.42 9.38
N LYS A 116 -28.99 10.58 9.81
CA LYS A 116 -28.16 11.67 10.33
C LYS A 116 -27.28 11.18 11.49
N GLY A 117 -25.97 11.36 11.37
CA GLY A 117 -24.97 10.90 12.35
C GLY A 117 -24.67 9.39 12.34
N GLY A 118 -25.18 8.66 11.35
CA GLY A 118 -24.84 7.25 11.11
C GLY A 118 -23.46 7.08 10.49
N LYS A 119 -22.99 5.83 10.48
CA LYS A 119 -21.79 5.41 9.75
C LYS A 119 -22.15 5.30 8.27
N ASN A 120 -21.38 5.94 7.39
CA ASN A 120 -21.60 5.93 5.95
C ASN A 120 -20.35 5.47 5.21
N PRO A 121 -20.47 4.85 4.02
CA PRO A 121 -19.35 4.68 3.13
C PRO A 121 -18.80 6.03 2.68
N GLU A 122 -17.56 6.07 2.22
CA GLU A 122 -16.92 7.32 1.76
C GLU A 122 -17.61 7.89 0.51
N TYR A 123 -17.93 7.01 -0.45
CA TYR A 123 -18.47 7.41 -1.75
C TYR A 123 -19.65 6.56 -2.19
N ARG A 124 -20.52 7.18 -2.99
CA ARG A 124 -21.46 6.48 -3.88
C ARG A 124 -21.38 7.09 -5.27
N GLY A 125 -21.44 6.29 -6.33
CA GLY A 125 -21.50 6.79 -7.71
C GLY A 125 -22.12 5.78 -8.68
N LEU A 126 -22.74 6.28 -9.76
CA LEU A 126 -23.31 5.45 -10.82
C LEU A 126 -22.23 5.12 -11.86
N VAL A 127 -21.96 3.84 -12.09
CA VAL A 127 -21.06 3.36 -13.13
C VAL A 127 -21.91 2.54 -14.09
N LYS A 128 -22.04 3.01 -15.34
CA LYS A 128 -23.01 2.47 -16.32
C LYS A 128 -24.42 2.49 -15.72
N ASP A 129 -24.98 1.33 -15.40
CA ASP A 129 -26.32 1.11 -14.90
C ASP A 129 -26.38 0.68 -13.43
N ILE A 130 -25.23 0.58 -12.74
CA ILE A 130 -25.15 0.11 -11.35
C ILE A 130 -24.53 1.18 -10.45
N TYR A 131 -25.17 1.43 -9.31
CA TYR A 131 -24.58 2.25 -8.24
C TYR A 131 -23.58 1.44 -7.42
N PHE A 132 -22.44 2.06 -7.14
CA PHE A 132 -21.41 1.52 -6.27
C PHE A 132 -21.34 2.37 -4.99
N ALA A 133 -21.39 1.73 -3.83
CA ALA A 133 -21.05 2.29 -2.54
C ALA A 133 -19.64 1.81 -2.16
N ILE A 134 -18.72 2.73 -1.93
CA ILE A 134 -17.29 2.44 -1.75
C ILE A 134 -16.83 2.90 -0.37
N GLU A 135 -16.28 1.97 0.39
CA GLU A 135 -15.53 2.25 1.62
C GLU A 135 -14.02 2.13 1.34
N VAL A 136 -13.24 3.12 1.77
CA VAL A 136 -11.79 3.12 1.57
C VAL A 136 -11.08 2.94 2.91
N LYS A 137 -10.19 1.94 3.00
CA LYS A 137 -9.35 1.70 4.17
C LYS A 137 -7.88 1.68 3.77
N THR A 138 -7.05 2.28 4.61
CA THR A 138 -5.60 2.32 4.41
C THR A 138 -4.88 1.64 5.56
N ALA A 139 -3.91 0.80 5.22
CA ALA A 139 -3.11 0.08 6.19
C ALA A 139 -2.25 1.03 7.07
N SER A 140 -2.35 0.87 8.39
CA SER A 140 -1.44 1.49 9.36
C SER A 140 -0.20 0.61 9.52
N LEU A 141 0.87 0.96 8.81
CA LEU A 141 2.04 0.10 8.65
C LEU A 141 3.35 0.69 9.19
N PHE A 142 3.39 1.96 9.59
CA PHE A 142 4.64 2.67 9.92
C PHE A 142 5.48 2.00 11.01
N ASN A 143 4.87 1.73 12.16
CA ASN A 143 5.56 1.05 13.26
C ASN A 143 5.91 -0.41 12.93
N PHE A 144 5.18 -1.00 11.97
CA PHE A 144 5.35 -2.38 11.58
C PHE A 144 6.45 -2.57 10.54
N THR A 145 6.65 -1.61 9.63
CA THR A 145 7.65 -1.67 8.55
C THR A 145 9.05 -1.96 9.08
N ASN A 146 9.50 -1.27 10.13
CA ASN A 146 10.84 -1.46 10.70
C ASN A 146 11.04 -2.84 11.34
N ALA A 147 9.97 -3.49 11.79
CA ALA A 147 10.03 -4.81 12.41
C ALA A 147 9.75 -5.95 11.41
N ARG A 148 9.05 -5.67 10.30
CA ARG A 148 8.48 -6.67 9.39
C ARG A 148 9.51 -7.64 8.86
N GLN A 149 10.64 -7.12 8.39
CA GLN A 149 11.69 -7.91 7.75
C GLN A 149 12.76 -8.44 8.73
N THR A 150 12.50 -8.42 10.05
CA THR A 150 13.52 -8.77 11.06
C THR A 150 13.55 -10.26 11.44
N GLY A 151 12.73 -11.10 10.83
CA GLY A 151 12.63 -12.51 11.19
C GLY A 151 11.62 -13.29 10.36
N LEU A 152 10.94 -14.23 11.02
CA LEU A 152 9.92 -15.07 10.41
C LEU A 152 8.56 -14.39 10.51
N GLN A 153 7.97 -14.03 9.39
CA GLN A 153 6.62 -13.50 9.33
C GLN A 153 5.60 -14.62 9.11
N ILE A 154 4.71 -14.84 10.06
CA ILE A 154 3.60 -15.78 9.90
C ILE A 154 2.39 -15.03 9.32
N THR A 155 1.88 -15.51 8.20
CA THR A 155 0.75 -14.91 7.48
C THR A 155 -0.52 -15.76 7.54
N SER A 156 -0.42 -17.08 7.76
CA SER A 156 -1.56 -17.96 8.01
C SER A 156 -1.76 -18.26 9.50
N ARG A 157 -2.82 -19.00 9.83
CA ARG A 157 -3.11 -19.46 11.19
C ARG A 157 -2.65 -20.90 11.40
N PHE A 158 -1.42 -21.06 11.89
CA PHE A 158 -0.92 -22.34 12.38
C PHE A 158 -1.53 -22.73 13.73
N LYS A 159 -1.65 -24.04 13.97
CA LYS A 159 -2.00 -24.63 15.28
C LYS A 159 -0.91 -24.32 16.32
N ASP A 160 -1.23 -24.45 17.60
CA ASP A 160 -0.29 -24.12 18.68
C ASP A 160 1.01 -24.92 18.60
N GLU A 161 0.94 -26.23 18.32
CA GLU A 161 2.14 -27.07 18.15
C GLU A 161 3.03 -26.64 16.97
N GLU A 162 2.41 -26.21 15.86
CA GLU A 162 3.11 -25.71 14.68
C GLU A 162 3.75 -24.34 14.97
N ARG A 163 3.06 -23.48 15.73
CA ARG A 163 3.60 -22.22 16.23
C ARG A 163 4.78 -22.45 17.17
N ASP A 164 4.71 -23.44 18.05
CA ASP A 164 5.79 -23.80 18.96
C ASP A 164 7.03 -24.28 18.22
N ILE A 165 6.86 -25.02 17.12
CA ILE A 165 7.95 -25.35 16.21
C ILE A 165 8.55 -24.05 15.67
N LEU A 166 7.75 -23.18 15.03
CA LEU A 166 8.23 -21.93 14.43
C LEU A 166 8.89 -20.96 15.42
N ASN A 167 8.42 -20.91 16.66
CA ASN A 167 9.00 -20.10 17.75
C ASN A 167 10.45 -20.45 18.04
N LYS A 168 10.88 -21.70 17.78
CA LYS A 168 12.29 -22.13 17.93
C LYS A 168 13.20 -21.47 16.89
N GLY A 169 12.64 -20.95 15.79
CA GLY A 169 13.36 -20.29 14.69
C GLY A 169 13.79 -18.85 14.92
N GLY A 170 13.42 -18.27 16.08
CA GLY A 170 13.74 -16.90 16.45
C GLY A 170 12.51 -15.99 16.50
N LYS A 171 12.72 -14.70 16.24
CA LYS A 171 11.68 -13.67 16.34
C LYS A 171 10.57 -13.91 15.31
N ILE A 172 9.36 -14.16 15.80
CA ILE A 172 8.15 -14.19 14.98
C ILE A 172 7.59 -12.78 14.86
N VAL A 173 7.21 -12.42 13.63
CA VAL A 173 6.47 -11.22 13.31
C VAL A 173 5.09 -11.63 12.82
N ASN A 174 4.03 -11.28 13.55
CA ASN A 174 2.68 -11.59 13.09
C ASN A 174 2.29 -10.61 11.97
N SER A 175 1.64 -11.13 10.92
CA SER A 175 1.03 -10.29 9.89
C SER A 175 -0.07 -9.38 10.46
N LYS A 176 -0.46 -8.38 9.67
CA LYS A 176 -1.58 -7.49 10.02
C LYS A 176 -2.95 -8.06 9.63
N ALA A 177 -3.11 -9.38 9.57
CA ALA A 177 -4.37 -10.02 9.20
C ALA A 177 -5.58 -9.59 10.06
N LEU A 178 -5.39 -9.32 11.35
CA LEU A 178 -6.45 -8.77 12.22
C LEU A 178 -6.91 -7.38 11.79
N LYS A 179 -6.02 -6.58 11.18
CA LYS A 179 -6.39 -5.26 10.66
C LYS A 179 -7.35 -5.39 9.49
N VAL A 180 -7.17 -6.40 8.64
CA VAL A 180 -8.07 -6.69 7.50
C VAL A 180 -9.45 -7.12 8.00
N LYS A 181 -9.50 -7.94 9.06
CA LYS A 181 -10.77 -8.25 9.78
C LYS A 181 -11.45 -6.97 10.24
N ASP A 182 -10.74 -6.09 10.96
CA ASP A 182 -11.33 -4.86 11.50
C ASP A 182 -11.83 -3.91 10.39
N TYR A 183 -11.17 -3.93 9.21
CA TYR A 183 -11.63 -3.21 8.03
C TYR A 183 -12.93 -3.78 7.46
N LEU A 184 -13.04 -5.10 7.38
CA LEU A 184 -14.25 -5.78 6.95
C LEU A 184 -15.41 -5.55 7.93
N GLU A 185 -15.19 -5.65 9.24
CA GLU A 185 -16.20 -5.32 10.26
C GLU A 185 -16.67 -3.86 10.12
N SER A 186 -15.72 -2.91 10.03
CA SER A 186 -16.06 -1.50 9.87
C SER A 186 -16.84 -1.21 8.60
N ALA A 187 -16.53 -1.90 7.49
CA ALA A 187 -17.24 -1.76 6.23
C ALA A 187 -18.64 -2.38 6.32
N ASP A 188 -18.75 -3.58 6.89
CA ASP A 188 -20.01 -4.29 7.08
C ASP A 188 -21.00 -3.46 7.88
N GLU A 189 -20.58 -2.90 9.02
CA GLU A 189 -21.40 -2.01 9.86
C GLU A 189 -21.83 -0.73 9.13
N LYS A 190 -20.91 -0.12 8.35
CA LYS A 190 -21.22 1.06 7.52
C LYS A 190 -22.28 0.72 6.48
N PHE A 191 -22.11 -0.40 5.78
CA PHE A 191 -23.01 -0.84 4.72
C PHE A 191 -24.36 -1.33 5.24
N GLU A 192 -24.42 -1.92 6.43
CA GLU A 192 -25.67 -2.29 7.11
C GLU A 192 -26.52 -1.06 7.42
N GLN A 193 -25.90 0.01 7.94
CA GLN A 193 -26.59 1.26 8.21
C GLN A 193 -26.98 2.00 6.92
N TYR A 194 -26.09 1.98 5.94
CA TYR A 194 -26.30 2.57 4.62
C TYR A 194 -27.54 2.00 3.90
N ARG A 195 -27.67 0.67 3.82
CA ARG A 195 -28.78 0.01 3.11
C ARG A 195 -30.17 0.18 3.75
N GLN A 196 -30.28 0.87 4.89
CA GLN A 196 -31.57 1.13 5.53
C GLN A 196 -32.44 2.08 4.70
N LYS A 197 -31.84 2.87 3.80
CA LYS A 197 -32.57 3.73 2.86
C LYS A 197 -32.91 2.95 1.60
N GLU A 198 -34.17 3.00 1.16
CA GLU A 198 -34.67 2.20 0.03
C GLU A 198 -33.82 2.37 -1.24
N GLU A 199 -33.43 3.60 -1.56
CA GLU A 199 -32.66 3.91 -2.77
C GLU A 199 -31.22 3.36 -2.78
N TYR A 200 -30.73 2.86 -1.64
CA TYR A 200 -29.35 2.35 -1.46
C TYR A 200 -29.28 0.82 -1.38
N LYS A 201 -30.43 0.13 -1.32
CA LYS A 201 -30.47 -1.33 -1.09
C LYS A 201 -29.79 -2.13 -2.19
N ASP A 202 -29.91 -1.67 -3.43
CA ASP A 202 -29.40 -2.38 -4.61
C ASP A 202 -27.99 -1.94 -5.02
N ASP A 203 -27.40 -0.94 -4.35
CA ASP A 203 -26.05 -0.48 -4.64
C ASP A 203 -25.01 -1.57 -4.33
N PHE A 204 -24.06 -1.80 -5.24
CA PHE A 204 -22.94 -2.72 -5.03
C PHE A 204 -21.95 -2.17 -4.01
N ARG A 205 -21.63 -2.93 -2.96
CA ARG A 205 -20.89 -2.44 -1.78
C ARG A 205 -19.47 -2.99 -1.76
N LEU A 206 -18.50 -2.13 -2.03
CA LEU A 206 -17.09 -2.48 -2.17
C LEU A 206 -16.25 -1.92 -1.03
N LEU A 207 -15.45 -2.77 -0.42
CA LEU A 207 -14.36 -2.35 0.47
C LEU A 207 -13.06 -2.27 -0.34
N CYS A 208 -12.46 -1.10 -0.43
CA CYS A 208 -11.17 -0.86 -1.07
C CYS A 208 -10.07 -0.73 -0.01
N ILE A 209 -9.13 -1.67 0.04
CA ILE A 209 -8.01 -1.71 0.99
C ILE A 209 -6.73 -1.29 0.27
N PHE A 210 -6.19 -0.13 0.62
CA PHE A 210 -4.86 0.30 0.20
C PHE A 210 -3.80 -0.31 1.11
N TRP A 211 -2.86 -1.02 0.49
CA TRP A 211 -1.76 -1.71 1.15
C TRP A 211 -0.42 -1.29 0.55
N ASP A 212 0.67 -1.62 1.25
CA ASP A 212 2.02 -1.42 0.73
C ASP A 212 2.45 -2.61 -0.15
N ASP A 213 3.75 -2.69 -0.42
CA ASP A 213 4.33 -3.67 -1.33
C ASP A 213 4.16 -5.13 -0.87
N TYR A 214 3.87 -5.34 0.42
CA TYR A 214 3.70 -6.64 1.06
C TYR A 214 2.24 -7.11 0.97
N ILE A 215 1.70 -7.10 -0.26
CA ILE A 215 0.30 -7.41 -0.56
C ILE A 215 -0.07 -8.87 -0.21
N ASN A 216 0.90 -9.77 -0.04
CA ASN A 216 0.65 -11.13 0.45
C ASN A 216 -0.04 -11.15 1.81
N GLU A 217 0.16 -10.13 2.67
CA GLU A 217 -0.49 -10.06 3.98
C GLU A 217 -2.02 -9.99 3.89
N PRO A 218 -2.63 -9.00 3.19
CA PRO A 218 -4.06 -8.97 3.01
C PRO A 218 -4.59 -10.12 2.15
N LEU A 219 -3.81 -10.61 1.18
CA LEU A 219 -4.18 -11.79 0.40
C LEU A 219 -4.34 -13.03 1.27
N SER A 220 -3.36 -13.32 2.14
CA SER A 220 -3.46 -14.41 3.11
C SER A 220 -4.61 -14.19 4.09
N ALA A 221 -4.81 -12.97 4.56
CA ALA A 221 -5.91 -12.67 5.48
C ALA A 221 -7.30 -12.88 4.85
N LEU A 222 -7.46 -12.60 3.55
CA LEU A 222 -8.74 -12.75 2.86
C LEU A 222 -8.96 -14.17 2.34
N ALA A 223 -7.93 -14.79 1.77
CA ALA A 223 -8.12 -15.94 0.89
C ALA A 223 -7.19 -17.14 1.14
N ASN A 224 -6.41 -17.13 2.23
CA ASN A 224 -5.71 -18.35 2.62
C ASN A 224 -6.74 -19.48 2.86
N PRO A 225 -6.63 -20.66 2.23
CA PRO A 225 -7.67 -21.69 2.32
C PRO A 225 -7.98 -22.21 3.73
N GLU A 226 -7.06 -22.09 4.70
CA GLU A 226 -7.26 -22.58 6.08
C GLU A 226 -7.82 -21.54 7.05
N SER A 227 -7.71 -20.27 6.69
CA SER A 227 -7.94 -19.21 7.67
C SER A 227 -8.48 -17.91 7.09
N GLY A 228 -8.52 -17.78 5.77
CA GLY A 228 -8.95 -16.58 5.07
C GLY A 228 -10.36 -16.16 5.47
N LEU A 229 -10.55 -14.86 5.67
CA LEU A 229 -11.81 -14.26 6.10
C LEU A 229 -12.97 -14.48 5.12
N LEU A 230 -12.65 -14.71 3.84
CA LEU A 230 -13.61 -14.97 2.76
C LEU A 230 -13.59 -16.44 2.31
N THR A 231 -13.15 -17.36 3.17
CA THR A 231 -13.19 -18.81 2.92
C THR A 231 -14.08 -19.52 3.94
N GLU A 232 -14.41 -20.79 3.67
CA GLU A 232 -15.19 -21.61 4.59
C GLU A 232 -14.49 -21.81 5.94
N ASN A 233 -13.15 -21.78 5.95
CA ASN A 233 -12.32 -21.97 7.13
C ASN A 233 -11.93 -20.64 7.80
N THR A 234 -12.75 -19.60 7.67
CA THR A 234 -12.47 -18.28 8.28
C THR A 234 -12.04 -18.37 9.75
N PHE A 235 -10.97 -17.65 10.10
CA PHE A 235 -10.56 -17.51 11.50
C PHE A 235 -11.50 -16.64 12.33
N TYR A 236 -12.41 -15.91 11.68
CA TYR A 236 -13.42 -15.07 12.34
C TYR A 236 -14.80 -15.66 12.13
N LYS A 237 -15.18 -16.60 12.99
CA LYS A 237 -16.42 -17.39 12.85
C LYS A 237 -17.69 -16.61 13.18
N ASP A 238 -17.56 -15.52 13.93
CA ASP A 238 -18.70 -14.76 14.48
C ASP A 238 -19.34 -13.82 13.44
N SER A 239 -18.68 -13.55 12.31
CA SER A 239 -19.25 -12.75 11.22
C SER A 239 -18.83 -13.29 9.86
N ARG A 240 -19.71 -13.10 8.87
CA ARG A 240 -19.47 -13.43 7.46
C ARG A 240 -19.58 -12.22 6.53
N PHE A 241 -19.61 -11.01 7.09
CA PHE A 241 -19.59 -9.75 6.34
C PHE A 241 -20.69 -9.64 5.27
N GLU A 242 -21.94 -9.94 5.64
CA GLU A 242 -23.09 -10.05 4.73
C GLU A 242 -23.41 -8.76 3.95
N ASN A 243 -22.90 -7.62 4.41
CA ASN A 243 -23.14 -6.32 3.81
C ASN A 243 -22.01 -5.88 2.86
N VAL A 244 -20.95 -6.67 2.72
CA VAL A 244 -19.84 -6.41 1.79
C VAL A 244 -19.99 -7.33 0.59
N ASP A 245 -20.15 -6.78 -0.62
CA ASP A 245 -20.27 -7.60 -1.83
C ASP A 245 -18.90 -8.11 -2.34
N GLY A 246 -17.85 -7.31 -2.16
CA GLY A 246 -16.48 -7.71 -2.50
C GLY A 246 -15.43 -6.75 -1.95
N VAL A 247 -14.16 -7.18 -2.03
CA VAL A 247 -13.01 -6.44 -1.53
C VAL A 247 -12.03 -6.20 -2.67
N ILE A 248 -11.58 -4.96 -2.85
CA ILE A 248 -10.48 -4.61 -3.75
C ILE A 248 -9.23 -4.35 -2.90
N VAL A 249 -8.13 -5.05 -3.18
CA VAL A 249 -6.83 -4.82 -2.54
C VAL A 249 -5.89 -4.12 -3.52
N ILE A 250 -5.35 -2.98 -3.10
CA ILE A 250 -4.59 -2.05 -3.94
C ILE A 250 -3.16 -1.91 -3.39
N ARG A 251 -2.16 -2.42 -4.13
CA ARG A 251 -0.71 -2.33 -3.80
C ARG A 251 -0.16 -0.95 -4.17
N HIS A 252 -0.27 0.04 -3.28
CA HIS A 252 0.03 1.44 -3.66
C HIS A 252 0.70 2.32 -2.60
N LEU A 253 0.66 1.97 -1.31
CA LEU A 253 1.18 2.86 -0.25
C LEU A 253 2.68 3.14 -0.39
N HIS A 254 3.44 2.18 -0.91
CA HIS A 254 4.88 2.36 -1.19
C HIS A 254 5.13 3.47 -2.23
N GLN A 255 4.21 3.73 -3.17
CA GLN A 255 4.32 4.83 -4.13
C GLN A 255 4.18 6.18 -3.44
N PHE A 256 3.22 6.32 -2.51
CA PHE A 256 3.10 7.55 -1.71
C PHE A 256 4.37 7.80 -0.91
N PHE A 257 4.89 6.78 -0.22
CA PHE A 257 6.08 6.94 0.60
C PHE A 257 7.31 7.29 -0.23
N ARG A 258 7.52 6.62 -1.36
CA ARG A 258 8.66 6.92 -2.22
C ARG A 258 8.55 8.27 -2.90
N MET A 259 7.36 8.67 -3.31
CA MET A 259 7.18 10.00 -3.89
C MET A 259 7.34 11.10 -2.85
N LEU A 260 6.81 10.94 -1.64
CA LEU A 260 6.96 11.90 -0.56
C LEU A 260 8.42 12.00 -0.09
N ARG A 261 9.09 10.85 0.07
CA ARG A 261 10.49 10.79 0.52
C ARG A 261 11.47 11.17 -0.55
N TYR A 262 11.35 10.64 -1.76
CA TYR A 262 12.41 10.69 -2.78
C TYR A 262 12.00 11.47 -4.04
N GLY A 263 10.73 11.87 -4.16
CA GLY A 263 10.21 12.45 -5.40
C GLY A 263 10.16 11.47 -6.57
N GLU A 264 10.14 10.17 -6.30
CA GLU A 264 10.22 9.10 -7.30
C GLU A 264 9.11 8.04 -7.13
N MET A 265 8.77 7.40 -8.25
CA MET A 265 7.87 6.24 -8.30
C MET A 265 8.69 4.96 -8.44
N VAL A 266 8.13 3.82 -8.01
CA VAL A 266 8.67 2.51 -8.44
C VAL A 266 8.30 2.30 -9.90
N HIS A 267 9.31 2.09 -10.74
CA HIS A 267 9.12 1.59 -12.09
C HIS A 267 9.26 0.06 -12.08
N TYR A 268 8.18 -0.65 -12.43
CA TYR A 268 8.18 -2.11 -12.51
C TYR A 268 8.78 -2.65 -13.82
N GLY A 269 9.69 -1.89 -14.45
CA GLY A 269 10.28 -2.25 -15.75
C GLY A 269 9.38 -2.00 -16.96
N GLN A 270 8.17 -1.48 -16.76
CA GLN A 270 7.26 -1.02 -17.81
C GLN A 270 6.75 0.39 -17.49
N GLU A 271 6.52 1.19 -18.52
CA GLU A 271 5.83 2.49 -18.38
C GLU A 271 4.36 2.23 -18.03
N GLY A 272 3.84 2.91 -17.00
CA GLY A 272 2.40 2.86 -16.71
C GLY A 272 1.97 3.51 -15.40
N VAL A 273 2.82 3.55 -14.37
CA VAL A 273 2.53 4.37 -13.17
C VAL A 273 3.11 5.77 -13.38
N HIS A 274 2.27 6.72 -13.78
CA HIS A 274 2.69 8.06 -14.19
C HIS A 274 2.56 9.10 -13.07
N ASP A 275 1.69 8.85 -12.10
CA ASP A 275 1.47 9.75 -10.98
C ASP A 275 1.19 9.01 -9.67
N ALA A 276 1.45 9.69 -8.55
CA ALA A 276 1.34 9.11 -7.22
C ALA A 276 -0.10 8.72 -6.84
N PHE A 277 -1.11 9.21 -7.56
CA PHE A 277 -2.54 8.96 -7.33
C PHE A 277 -3.14 8.10 -8.44
N ASP A 278 -2.31 7.36 -9.17
CA ASP A 278 -2.70 6.36 -10.16
C ASP A 278 -2.27 4.99 -9.65
N TYR A 279 -3.24 4.19 -9.19
CA TYR A 279 -2.93 2.85 -8.68
C TYR A 279 -2.81 1.80 -9.77
N VAL A 280 -3.05 2.19 -11.03
CA VAL A 280 -2.97 1.29 -12.18
C VAL A 280 -1.50 0.98 -12.43
N ASN A 281 -1.19 -0.31 -12.40
CA ASN A 281 0.17 -0.79 -12.60
C ASN A 281 0.18 -1.76 -13.78
N PRO A 282 0.99 -1.50 -14.82
CA PRO A 282 0.99 -2.30 -16.05
C PRO A 282 1.51 -3.74 -15.83
N VAL A 283 2.18 -4.02 -14.72
CA VAL A 283 2.81 -5.31 -14.44
C VAL A 283 1.99 -6.16 -13.47
N VAL A 284 1.35 -5.53 -12.48
CA VAL A 284 0.57 -6.23 -11.45
C VAL A 284 -0.69 -5.46 -11.12
N ASP A 285 -1.84 -6.08 -11.33
CA ASP A 285 -3.12 -5.44 -11.09
C ASP A 285 -3.42 -5.29 -9.59
N SER A 286 -4.41 -4.44 -9.29
CA SER A 286 -5.12 -4.54 -8.03
C SER A 286 -6.06 -5.75 -8.07
N LEU A 287 -6.31 -6.38 -6.92
CA LEU A 287 -7.04 -7.65 -6.87
C LEU A 287 -8.44 -7.47 -6.31
N TYR A 288 -9.42 -8.08 -6.97
CA TYR A 288 -10.78 -8.20 -6.46
C TYR A 288 -11.02 -9.58 -5.86
N PHE A 289 -11.49 -9.59 -4.61
CA PHE A 289 -11.91 -10.77 -3.88
C PHE A 289 -13.43 -10.78 -3.79
N GLN A 290 -14.04 -11.81 -4.35
CA GLN A 290 -15.46 -12.04 -4.20
C GLN A 290 -15.76 -12.48 -2.76
N ASN A 291 -16.67 -11.77 -2.07
CA ASN A 291 -17.24 -12.32 -0.84
C ASN A 291 -18.20 -13.47 -1.21
N PRO A 292 -18.05 -14.69 -0.64
CA PRO A 292 -18.95 -15.80 -0.94
C PRO A 292 -20.44 -15.53 -0.64
N LEU A 293 -20.74 -14.61 0.28
CA LEU A 293 -22.12 -14.18 0.57
C LEU A 293 -22.54 -12.91 -0.17
N GLY A 294 -21.58 -12.24 -0.81
CA GLY A 294 -21.80 -11.03 -1.57
C GLY A 294 -22.40 -11.31 -2.94
N ARG A 295 -22.98 -10.27 -3.55
CA ARG A 295 -23.38 -10.37 -4.97
C ARG A 295 -22.14 -10.48 -5.84
N ARG A 296 -22.25 -11.20 -6.96
CA ARG A 296 -21.16 -11.33 -7.93
C ARG A 296 -21.04 -10.05 -8.76
N LEU A 297 -19.83 -9.49 -8.80
CA LEU A 297 -19.55 -8.33 -9.66
C LEU A 297 -19.33 -8.81 -11.11
N PRO A 298 -20.07 -8.29 -12.12
CA PRO A 298 -19.82 -8.67 -13.51
C PRO A 298 -18.43 -8.21 -13.97
N GLY A 299 -17.77 -9.04 -14.78
CA GLY A 299 -16.36 -8.82 -15.18
C GLY A 299 -16.09 -7.49 -15.90
N GLU A 300 -17.08 -6.96 -16.62
CA GLU A 300 -16.94 -5.64 -17.26
C GLU A 300 -16.69 -4.50 -16.26
N TYR A 301 -17.19 -4.62 -15.03
CA TYR A 301 -16.96 -3.65 -13.97
C TYR A 301 -15.56 -3.81 -13.37
N LEU A 302 -15.03 -5.04 -13.29
CA LEU A 302 -13.65 -5.29 -12.89
C LEU A 302 -12.67 -4.58 -13.84
N THR A 303 -12.90 -4.69 -15.15
CA THR A 303 -12.12 -3.96 -16.16
C THR A 303 -12.24 -2.45 -16.00
N LEU A 304 -13.44 -1.93 -15.73
CA LEU A 304 -13.63 -0.50 -15.45
C LEU A 304 -12.90 -0.05 -14.18
N PHE A 305 -12.81 -0.87 -13.14
CA PHE A 305 -12.01 -0.54 -11.97
C PHE A 305 -10.51 -0.85 -12.13
N GLN A 306 -10.10 -1.47 -13.25
CA GLN A 306 -8.74 -1.95 -13.48
C GLN A 306 -8.26 -2.84 -12.33
N VAL A 307 -9.08 -3.85 -12.06
CA VAL A 307 -8.81 -4.89 -11.05
C VAL A 307 -9.00 -6.25 -11.69
N SER A 308 -8.24 -7.24 -11.20
CA SER A 308 -8.30 -8.61 -11.69
C SER A 308 -8.93 -9.52 -10.64
N LEU A 309 -9.69 -10.53 -11.09
CA LEU A 309 -10.40 -11.44 -10.18
C LEU A 309 -9.39 -12.40 -9.56
N TYR A 310 -9.28 -12.34 -8.24
CA TYR A 310 -8.45 -13.26 -7.48
C TYR A 310 -8.96 -14.70 -7.66
N LEU A 311 -8.08 -15.61 -8.11
CA LEU A 311 -8.25 -17.03 -8.50
C LEU A 311 -8.39 -17.34 -10.01
N GLU A 312 -8.66 -16.36 -10.89
CA GLU A 312 -8.65 -16.62 -12.34
C GLU A 312 -7.24 -16.47 -12.96
N ASP A 313 -6.32 -15.83 -12.24
CA ASP A 313 -4.95 -15.55 -12.70
C ASP A 313 -3.89 -16.37 -11.96
N ASP A 314 -2.97 -17.00 -12.70
CA ASP A 314 -1.76 -17.60 -12.15
C ASP A 314 -0.70 -16.51 -11.98
N PHE A 315 -0.67 -15.87 -10.82
CA PHE A 315 0.29 -14.80 -10.56
C PHE A 315 1.71 -15.38 -10.42
N HIS A 316 2.55 -15.10 -11.41
CA HIS A 316 3.98 -15.43 -11.39
C HIS A 316 4.80 -14.59 -10.39
N VAL A 317 4.16 -13.65 -9.69
CA VAL A 317 4.78 -12.76 -8.71
C VAL A 317 4.54 -13.32 -7.31
N ALA A 318 5.61 -13.58 -6.56
CA ALA A 318 5.55 -14.28 -5.27
C ALA A 318 4.61 -13.57 -4.28
N GLU A 319 4.65 -12.23 -4.25
CA GLU A 319 3.86 -11.41 -3.33
C GLU A 319 2.35 -11.47 -3.59
N TYR A 320 1.93 -11.94 -4.77
CA TYR A 320 0.53 -12.07 -5.16
C TYR A 320 -0.08 -13.43 -4.78
N ASN A 321 0.69 -14.28 -4.09
CA ASN A 321 0.23 -15.56 -3.58
C ASN A 321 -0.06 -15.47 -2.06
N PRO A 322 -1.16 -16.05 -1.55
CA PRO A 322 -1.35 -16.20 -0.11
C PRO A 322 -0.26 -17.08 0.48
N THR A 323 0.61 -16.47 1.27
CA THR A 323 1.68 -17.17 1.98
C THR A 323 1.19 -17.78 3.29
N ASP A 324 1.83 -18.87 3.71
CA ASP A 324 1.71 -19.42 5.06
C ASP A 324 2.70 -18.73 6.02
N PHE A 325 3.94 -18.59 5.59
CA PHE A 325 4.94 -17.74 6.23
C PHE A 325 5.97 -17.21 5.23
N VAL A 326 6.70 -16.17 5.64
CA VAL A 326 7.84 -15.58 4.93
C VAL A 326 9.01 -15.51 5.89
N ASP A 327 10.15 -16.10 5.56
CA ASP A 327 11.41 -15.88 6.27
C ASP A 327 12.21 -14.78 5.57
N TRP A 328 12.18 -13.59 6.15
CA TRP A 328 12.86 -12.42 5.60
C TRP A 328 14.39 -12.51 5.66
N ARG A 329 14.94 -13.41 6.49
CA ARG A 329 16.39 -13.64 6.55
C ARG A 329 16.91 -14.37 5.32
N SER A 330 16.12 -15.30 4.79
CA SER A 330 16.45 -16.05 3.57
C SER A 330 15.73 -15.53 2.32
N MET A 331 14.79 -14.59 2.47
CA MET A 331 13.93 -14.07 1.40
C MET A 331 13.15 -15.19 0.71
N ILE A 332 12.58 -16.09 1.51
CA ILE A 332 11.77 -17.22 1.05
C ILE A 332 10.41 -17.18 1.72
N SER A 333 9.37 -17.32 0.91
CA SER A 333 8.01 -17.60 1.36
C SER A 333 7.64 -19.05 1.09
N VAL A 334 6.70 -19.55 1.89
CA VAL A 334 6.15 -20.90 1.78
C VAL A 334 4.64 -20.81 1.65
N THR A 335 4.09 -21.59 0.71
CA THR A 335 2.65 -21.72 0.47
C THR A 335 2.24 -23.19 0.44
N GLY A 336 0.96 -23.46 0.69
CA GLY A 336 0.38 -24.78 0.49
C GLY A 336 0.60 -25.75 1.65
N MET A 337 1.04 -25.27 2.81
CA MET A 337 1.24 -26.13 3.99
C MET A 337 -0.03 -26.91 4.33
N TYR A 338 -1.20 -26.31 4.12
CA TYR A 338 -2.49 -26.86 4.46
C TYR A 338 -2.90 -28.15 3.74
N LYS A 339 -2.44 -28.36 2.51
CA LYS A 339 -2.75 -29.60 1.76
C LYS A 339 -1.96 -30.80 2.27
N LEU A 340 -1.00 -30.58 3.15
CA LEU A 340 -0.16 -31.64 3.69
C LEU A 340 -0.82 -32.27 4.92
N PRO A 341 -0.67 -33.59 5.13
CA PRO A 341 -0.97 -34.24 6.39
C PRO A 341 -0.21 -33.57 7.55
N GLU A 342 -0.81 -33.59 8.75
CA GLU A 342 -0.25 -32.89 9.92
C GLU A 342 1.19 -33.30 10.24
N GLU A 343 1.50 -34.60 10.22
CA GLU A 343 2.85 -35.10 10.47
C GLU A 343 3.86 -34.60 9.44
N VAL A 344 3.44 -34.48 8.16
CA VAL A 344 4.27 -33.94 7.09
C VAL A 344 4.49 -32.43 7.30
N ARG A 345 3.46 -31.67 7.71
CA ARG A 345 3.60 -30.25 8.04
C ARG A 345 4.64 -30.03 9.13
N LYS A 346 4.58 -30.77 10.23
CA LYS A 346 5.54 -30.68 11.36
C LYS A 346 6.97 -30.95 10.90
N LYS A 347 7.17 -31.97 10.04
CA LYS A 347 8.48 -32.26 9.43
C LYS A 347 8.96 -31.12 8.53
N VAL A 348 8.09 -30.56 7.68
CA VAL A 348 8.42 -29.42 6.81
C VAL A 348 8.81 -28.18 7.63
N LEU A 349 8.02 -27.81 8.63
CA LEU A 349 8.35 -26.68 9.52
C LEU A 349 9.72 -26.88 10.18
N SER A 350 9.97 -28.07 10.73
CA SER A 350 11.26 -28.42 11.35
C SER A 350 12.42 -28.35 10.34
N TYR A 351 12.19 -28.81 9.11
CA TYR A 351 13.17 -28.78 8.03
C TYR A 351 13.56 -27.35 7.64
N PHE A 352 12.59 -26.44 7.52
CA PHE A 352 12.86 -25.02 7.24
C PHE A 352 13.63 -24.38 8.39
N LEU A 353 13.22 -24.63 9.65
CA LEU A 353 13.90 -24.10 10.83
C LEU A 353 15.38 -24.46 10.91
N GLY A 354 15.73 -25.71 10.59
CA GLY A 354 17.12 -26.17 10.55
C GLY A 354 17.98 -25.48 9.48
N ARG A 355 17.36 -24.76 8.54
CA ARG A 355 17.98 -24.07 7.39
C ARG A 355 17.82 -22.56 7.41
N LEU A 356 17.24 -22.01 8.48
CA LEU A 356 17.17 -20.56 8.72
C LEU A 356 18.58 -20.05 9.09
N SER A 357 19.48 -19.99 8.11
CA SER A 357 20.77 -19.33 8.30
C SER A 357 21.26 -18.66 7.01
N SER A 358 21.34 -17.34 7.10
CA SER A 358 22.28 -16.40 6.46
C SER A 358 21.67 -15.01 6.66
N ASN A 359 22.49 -14.02 7.00
CA ASN A 359 22.06 -12.62 6.94
C ASN A 359 22.09 -12.23 5.46
N VAL A 360 21.01 -12.48 4.72
CA VAL A 360 20.85 -11.86 3.40
C VAL A 360 20.69 -10.36 3.65
N LYS A 361 21.49 -9.55 2.94
CA LYS A 361 21.33 -8.10 2.99
C LYS A 361 19.99 -7.78 2.36
N ILE A 362 19.04 -7.34 3.19
CA ILE A 362 17.73 -6.90 2.72
C ILE A 362 17.95 -5.79 1.69
N PRO A 363 17.52 -5.98 0.44
CA PRO A 363 17.81 -5.05 -0.62
C PRO A 363 17.02 -3.75 -0.45
N TYR A 364 15.79 -3.83 0.03
CA TYR A 364 14.91 -2.67 0.21
C TYR A 364 14.00 -2.85 1.43
N GLU A 365 13.88 -1.82 2.26
CA GLU A 365 12.90 -1.78 3.36
C GLU A 365 11.47 -1.54 2.83
N ASP A 366 11.35 -0.89 1.68
CA ASP A 366 10.10 -0.42 1.07
C ASP A 366 9.55 -1.32 -0.04
N ILE A 367 10.24 -2.43 -0.38
CA ILE A 367 9.84 -3.37 -1.42
C ILE A 367 9.84 -4.79 -0.85
N ALA A 368 8.75 -5.52 -1.06
CA ALA A 368 8.68 -6.95 -0.81
C ALA A 368 9.34 -7.66 -1.99
N PHE A 369 10.37 -8.45 -1.68
CA PHE A 369 11.08 -9.24 -2.68
C PHE A 369 11.52 -10.55 -2.06
N TYR A 370 10.85 -11.64 -2.41
CA TYR A 370 11.20 -12.98 -1.96
C TYR A 370 10.84 -14.04 -3.00
N GLY A 371 11.50 -15.20 -2.93
CA GLY A 371 11.07 -16.38 -3.67
C GLY A 371 9.88 -17.05 -3.00
N ASN A 372 9.11 -17.83 -3.75
CA ASN A 372 8.01 -18.62 -3.21
C ASN A 372 8.22 -20.11 -3.47
N ILE A 373 7.94 -20.93 -2.46
CA ILE A 373 7.95 -22.39 -2.55
C ILE A 373 6.55 -22.92 -2.25
N SER A 374 5.91 -23.47 -3.27
CA SER A 374 4.62 -24.15 -3.15
C SER A 374 4.81 -25.61 -2.74
N ILE A 375 4.77 -25.86 -1.43
CA ILE A 375 5.04 -27.18 -0.86
C ILE A 375 3.94 -28.17 -1.26
N ASP A 376 2.70 -27.72 -1.41
CA ASP A 376 1.62 -28.56 -1.89
C ASP A 376 1.84 -29.05 -3.32
N LYS A 377 2.30 -28.18 -4.23
CA LYS A 377 2.62 -28.59 -5.62
C LYS A 377 3.70 -29.66 -5.63
N ILE A 378 4.74 -29.51 -4.80
CA ILE A 378 5.80 -30.52 -4.65
C ILE A 378 5.21 -31.84 -4.10
N TYR A 379 4.39 -31.76 -3.05
CA TYR A 379 3.79 -32.93 -2.42
C TYR A 379 2.88 -33.70 -3.37
N VAL A 380 1.93 -33.02 -4.04
CA VAL A 380 1.00 -33.63 -5.01
C VAL A 380 1.76 -34.27 -6.17
N SER A 381 2.79 -33.59 -6.71
CA SER A 381 3.59 -34.13 -7.83
C SER A 381 4.34 -35.43 -7.49
N LEU A 382 4.53 -35.73 -6.21
CA LEU A 382 5.17 -36.97 -5.76
C LEU A 382 4.15 -38.03 -5.36
N GLN A 383 2.92 -37.65 -4.98
CA GLN A 383 1.85 -38.61 -4.67
C GLN A 383 1.39 -39.39 -5.91
N GLU A 384 1.56 -38.82 -7.10
CA GLU A 384 1.29 -39.49 -8.38
C GLU A 384 2.32 -40.58 -8.72
N GLU A 385 3.47 -40.57 -8.04
CA GLU A 385 4.52 -41.54 -8.23
C GLU A 385 4.44 -42.61 -7.12
N ASP A 386 4.20 -43.88 -7.48
CA ASP A 386 4.10 -45.00 -6.53
C ASP A 386 5.46 -45.29 -5.87
N HIS A 387 5.65 -44.80 -4.64
CA HIS A 387 6.88 -44.94 -3.86
C HIS A 387 6.58 -45.50 -2.47
N ASP A 388 7.55 -46.25 -1.92
CA ASP A 388 7.61 -46.50 -0.48
C ASP A 388 7.76 -45.17 0.31
N GLU A 389 7.23 -45.12 1.53
CA GLU A 389 7.14 -43.91 2.36
C GLU A 389 8.50 -43.25 2.58
N LYS A 390 9.55 -44.05 2.78
CA LYS A 390 10.91 -43.54 2.96
C LYS A 390 11.46 -42.87 1.70
N ILE A 391 11.23 -43.48 0.53
CA ILE A 391 11.65 -42.95 -0.77
C ILE A 391 10.88 -41.66 -1.08
N PHE A 392 9.57 -41.64 -0.76
CA PHE A 392 8.75 -40.45 -0.89
C PHE A 392 9.33 -39.29 -0.07
N GLU A 393 9.63 -39.51 1.21
CA GLU A 393 10.15 -38.48 2.11
C GLU A 393 11.51 -37.93 1.64
N GLU A 394 12.45 -38.81 1.25
CA GLU A 394 13.75 -38.41 0.71
C GLU A 394 13.62 -37.56 -0.56
N LYS A 395 12.74 -37.97 -1.50
CA LYS A 395 12.47 -37.21 -2.72
C LYS A 395 11.80 -35.87 -2.44
N PHE A 396 10.83 -35.85 -1.53
CA PHE A 396 10.08 -34.66 -1.15
C PHE A 396 11.02 -33.57 -0.62
N PHE A 397 11.86 -33.91 0.36
CA PHE A 397 12.80 -32.95 0.91
C PHE A 397 13.94 -32.58 -0.05
N SER A 398 14.32 -33.48 -0.96
CA SER A 398 15.27 -33.16 -2.05
C SER A 398 14.70 -32.14 -3.05
N ARG A 399 13.41 -32.25 -3.41
CA ARG A 399 12.72 -31.25 -4.25
C ARG A 399 12.55 -29.91 -3.54
N ILE A 400 12.27 -29.90 -2.23
CA ILE A 400 12.23 -28.68 -1.42
C ILE A 400 13.61 -28.00 -1.42
N GLU A 401 14.69 -28.75 -1.18
CA GLU A 401 16.08 -28.23 -1.20
C GLU A 401 16.42 -27.60 -2.56
N SER A 402 16.07 -28.28 -3.64
CA SER A 402 16.29 -27.79 -5.01
C SER A 402 15.55 -26.47 -5.25
N SER A 403 14.30 -26.38 -4.80
CA SER A 403 13.47 -25.18 -4.91
C SER A 403 13.99 -24.02 -4.05
N LEU A 404 14.50 -24.33 -2.85
CA LEU A 404 15.18 -23.37 -1.98
C LEU A 404 16.42 -22.77 -2.64
N ASN A 405 17.25 -23.61 -3.24
CA ASN A 405 18.48 -23.15 -3.89
C ASN A 405 18.20 -22.28 -5.12
N LEU A 406 17.19 -22.63 -5.92
CA LEU A 406 16.73 -21.81 -7.04
C LEU A 406 16.21 -20.44 -6.56
N SER A 407 15.36 -20.45 -5.53
CA SER A 407 14.76 -19.23 -4.97
C SER A 407 15.79 -18.32 -4.32
N LYS A 408 16.75 -18.88 -3.57
CA LYS A 408 17.89 -18.14 -3.00
C LYS A 408 18.80 -17.58 -4.10
N GLY A 409 18.99 -18.31 -5.20
CA GLY A 409 19.75 -17.84 -6.35
C GLY A 409 19.10 -16.62 -7.01
N ALA A 410 17.77 -16.60 -7.12
CA ALA A 410 17.02 -15.45 -7.61
C ALA A 410 17.10 -14.25 -6.64
N ALA A 411 16.93 -14.49 -5.34
CA ALA A 411 17.01 -13.46 -4.31
C ALA A 411 18.41 -12.82 -4.21
N ASN A 412 19.47 -13.63 -4.35
CA ASN A 412 20.87 -13.19 -4.30
C ASN A 412 21.46 -12.91 -5.70
N ASN A 413 20.62 -12.72 -6.72
CA ASN A 413 21.10 -12.43 -8.06
C ASN A 413 21.99 -11.16 -8.02
N PRO A 414 23.26 -11.23 -8.49
CA PRO A 414 24.17 -10.09 -8.46
C PRO A 414 23.62 -8.83 -9.17
N GLN A 415 22.76 -9.00 -10.17
CA GLN A 415 22.12 -7.87 -10.86
C GLN A 415 21.10 -7.18 -9.96
N THR A 416 20.29 -7.94 -9.20
CA THR A 416 19.35 -7.40 -8.22
C THR A 416 20.08 -6.63 -7.13
N LEU A 417 21.13 -7.24 -6.56
CA LEU A 417 21.96 -6.59 -5.53
C LEU A 417 22.65 -5.33 -6.08
N LYS A 418 23.13 -5.34 -7.32
CA LYS A 418 23.71 -4.16 -7.96
C LYS A 418 22.68 -3.05 -8.19
N ALA A 419 21.45 -3.38 -8.60
CA ALA A 419 20.39 -2.40 -8.78
C ALA A 419 20.08 -1.67 -7.47
N VAL A 420 20.04 -2.42 -6.36
CA VAL A 420 19.87 -1.88 -5.00
C VAL A 420 20.98 -0.93 -4.59
N GLU A 421 22.23 -1.33 -4.81
CA GLU A 421 23.36 -0.48 -4.48
C GLU A 421 23.37 0.79 -5.32
N MET A 422 23.04 0.69 -6.61
CA MET A 422 22.90 1.85 -7.50
C MET A 422 21.82 2.80 -7.00
N GLU A 423 20.67 2.27 -6.57
CA GLU A 423 19.57 3.06 -6.05
C GLU A 423 19.93 3.76 -4.74
N THR A 424 20.57 3.03 -3.82
CA THR A 424 21.07 3.59 -2.56
C THR A 424 22.07 4.73 -2.82
N ARG A 425 23.01 4.53 -3.77
CA ARG A 425 23.96 5.58 -4.17
C ARG A 425 23.26 6.78 -4.80
N ARG A 426 22.28 6.56 -5.67
CA ARG A 426 21.50 7.64 -6.31
C ARG A 426 20.76 8.47 -5.25
N ARG A 427 20.14 7.83 -4.26
CA ARG A 427 19.49 8.51 -3.12
C ARG A 427 20.48 9.31 -2.30
N SER A 428 21.62 8.74 -1.94
CA SER A 428 22.66 9.49 -1.21
C SER A 428 23.17 10.70 -2.01
N PHE A 429 23.35 10.54 -3.32
CA PHE A 429 23.73 11.63 -4.22
C PHE A 429 22.65 12.73 -4.26
N ASN A 430 21.38 12.38 -4.43
CA ASN A 430 20.28 13.34 -4.46
C ASN A 430 20.15 14.14 -3.15
N ASN A 431 20.35 13.49 -2.01
CA ASN A 431 20.33 14.19 -0.72
C ASN A 431 21.49 15.20 -0.63
N ASN A 432 22.70 14.80 -1.02
CA ASN A 432 23.85 15.70 -1.05
C ASN A 432 23.64 16.87 -2.02
N PHE A 433 23.04 16.61 -3.18
CA PHE A 433 22.68 17.65 -4.15
C PHE A 433 21.70 18.66 -3.54
N CYS A 434 20.63 18.19 -2.90
CA CYS A 434 19.62 19.04 -2.27
C CYS A 434 20.20 19.86 -1.11
N MET A 435 21.04 19.24 -0.27
CA MET A 435 21.78 19.93 0.79
C MET A 435 22.67 21.05 0.24
N ASN A 436 23.49 20.75 -0.77
CA ASN A 436 24.38 21.73 -1.38
C ASN A 436 23.61 22.89 -2.02
N ALA A 437 22.50 22.59 -2.69
CA ALA A 437 21.62 23.60 -3.27
C ALA A 437 20.93 24.45 -2.19
N TYR A 438 20.49 23.85 -1.07
CA TYR A 438 19.96 24.57 0.08
C TYR A 438 20.99 25.57 0.64
N VAL A 439 22.20 25.10 0.97
CA VAL A 439 23.30 25.94 1.49
C VAL A 439 23.62 27.07 0.53
N LYS A 440 23.74 26.77 -0.78
CA LYS A 440 23.99 27.79 -1.80
C LYS A 440 22.91 28.86 -1.84
N ASN A 441 21.64 28.47 -1.78
CA ASN A 441 20.52 29.41 -1.85
C ASN A 441 20.39 30.23 -0.55
N CYS A 442 20.85 29.72 0.59
CA CYS A 442 20.92 30.51 1.83
C CYS A 442 21.97 31.63 1.77
N LEU A 443 22.92 31.57 0.82
CA LEU A 443 23.91 32.62 0.55
C LEU A 443 23.44 33.66 -0.47
N THR A 444 22.20 33.55 -0.97
CA THR A 444 21.62 34.56 -1.88
C THR A 444 21.55 35.92 -1.18
N PRO A 445 22.02 37.01 -1.81
CA PRO A 445 21.88 38.37 -1.29
C PRO A 445 20.41 38.70 -0.98
N LYS A 446 20.21 39.50 0.06
CA LYS A 446 18.88 39.80 0.62
C LYS A 446 17.95 40.48 -0.38
N GLU A 447 18.51 41.33 -1.23
CA GLU A 447 17.82 42.17 -2.20
C GLU A 447 17.53 41.44 -3.52
N GLU A 448 18.20 40.32 -3.78
CA GLU A 448 18.00 39.52 -4.99
C GLU A 448 16.65 38.78 -4.98
N ASP A 449 16.20 38.38 -6.17
CA ASP A 449 15.00 37.56 -6.33
C ASP A 449 15.13 36.26 -5.54
N CYS A 450 14.04 35.91 -4.84
CA CYS A 450 14.05 34.73 -4.01
C CYS A 450 14.23 33.45 -4.85
N PRO A 451 15.16 32.54 -4.49
CA PRO A 451 15.38 31.29 -5.20
C PRO A 451 14.14 30.40 -5.33
N CYS A 452 13.09 30.56 -4.51
CA CYS A 452 11.87 29.79 -4.67
C CYS A 452 10.99 30.19 -5.88
N GLY A 453 11.47 31.11 -6.73
CA GLY A 453 10.76 31.58 -7.92
C GLY A 453 9.60 32.52 -7.60
N SER A 454 9.52 33.05 -6.38
CA SER A 454 8.56 34.11 -6.05
C SER A 454 9.00 35.44 -6.63
N THR A 455 8.06 36.35 -6.92
CA THR A 455 8.34 37.73 -7.34
C THR A 455 8.82 38.65 -6.21
N LYS A 456 9.20 38.08 -5.05
CA LYS A 456 9.67 38.80 -3.87
C LYS A 456 11.18 38.65 -3.73
N SER A 457 11.82 39.61 -3.06
CA SER A 457 13.22 39.48 -2.66
C SER A 457 13.43 38.32 -1.69
N PHE A 458 14.65 37.78 -1.64
CA PHE A 458 14.99 36.72 -0.69
C PHE A 458 14.70 37.12 0.75
N GLU A 459 15.03 38.37 1.13
CA GLU A 459 14.81 38.92 2.47
C GLU A 459 13.35 38.93 2.92
N THR A 460 12.42 39.11 1.98
CA THR A 460 10.97 39.21 2.30
C THR A 460 10.21 37.92 1.98
N CYS A 461 10.93 36.86 1.60
CA CYS A 461 10.38 35.57 1.20
C CYS A 461 11.00 34.41 2.00
N CYS A 462 11.89 33.61 1.40
CA CYS A 462 12.38 32.38 2.01
C CYS A 462 13.29 32.60 3.22
N SER A 463 13.99 33.74 3.34
CA SER A 463 14.75 34.03 4.56
C SER A 463 13.85 34.11 5.81
N VAL A 464 12.61 34.56 5.63
CA VAL A 464 11.59 34.62 6.69
C VAL A 464 10.90 33.27 6.82
N LYS A 465 10.44 32.69 5.70
CA LYS A 465 9.65 31.44 5.72
C LYS A 465 10.45 30.21 6.14
N LEU A 466 11.76 30.22 5.94
CA LEU A 466 12.66 29.11 6.28
C LEU A 466 13.57 29.43 7.46
N LYS A 467 13.26 30.48 8.24
CA LYS A 467 14.10 31.00 9.32
C LYS A 467 14.56 29.92 10.31
N TYR A 468 13.67 29.00 10.67
CA TYR A 468 13.94 27.92 11.64
C TYR A 468 14.12 26.55 10.98
N TYR A 469 14.23 26.50 9.65
CA TYR A 469 14.51 25.25 8.96
C TYR A 469 16.02 24.97 8.97
N ASP A 470 16.39 23.86 9.58
CA ASP A 470 17.71 23.27 9.42
C ASP A 470 17.59 22.03 8.53
N TYR A 471 18.51 21.90 7.58
CA TYR A 471 18.47 20.76 6.68
C TYR A 471 19.00 19.54 7.42
N THR A 472 18.13 18.58 7.70
CA THR A 472 18.52 17.29 8.30
C THR A 472 18.82 16.29 7.20
N ASN A 473 17.79 15.85 6.50
CA ASN A 473 17.84 14.92 5.39
C ASN A 473 16.60 15.16 4.52
N TYR A 474 16.75 14.99 3.21
CA TYR A 474 15.62 15.01 2.27
C TYR A 474 14.52 14.00 2.66
N TYR A 475 14.89 12.94 3.40
CA TYR A 475 14.08 11.75 3.64
C TYR A 475 13.35 11.67 4.99
N ASP A 476 13.52 12.67 5.87
CA ASP A 476 13.02 12.60 7.24
C ASP A 476 11.54 13.04 7.30
N LEU A 477 10.65 12.17 6.78
CA LEU A 477 9.20 12.39 6.75
C LEU A 477 8.60 12.61 8.13
#